data_AF-A0A536GB51-F1
#
_entry.id   AF-A0A536GB51-F1
#
_cell.length_a   1.000
_cell.length_b   1.000
_cell.length_c   1.000
_cell.angle_alpha   90.00
_cell.angle_beta   90.00
_cell.angle_gamma   90.00
#
_symmetry.space_group_name_H-M   'P 1'
#
loop_
_entity.id
_entity.type
_entity.pdbx_description
1 polymer ?
#
loop_
_entity_poly.entity_id
_entity_poly.type
_entity_poly.pdbx_seq_one_letter_code
_entity_poly.pdbx_strand_id
1 'polypeptide(L)'
;MSLRNDIHSAFDDIAPSTLGLPERVLHSARADHRSRTARFVRLRAPMSLVAVTLLIALVAGVLIGGHVLQDWNTLRNASQGNQLHKSDFSSQLAELEARPLNLPTLSAFDPCPAIGRNQIGFDYGAGPVYVDGELGGKTAWGQYWTVLYLISPGVSGPVLVRGRDLKGDGMVVFIGDYASGAVVGTDGPAGPISEHRAELVLRAGDPRSGGASTAFGSFEVIQGIARGWSGCLGLQIDGPTFTETITTTSFVSS
;
A
#
# COMPACT_ATOMS: atom_id res chain seq x y z
N MET A 1 10.33 -32.89 50.86
CA MET A 1 11.11 -31.63 50.80
C MET A 1 11.01 -31.12 49.37
N SER A 2 10.39 -29.96 49.21
CA SER A 2 9.70 -29.55 47.99
C SER A 2 10.63 -28.77 47.07
N LEU A 3 10.76 -29.27 45.84
CA LEU A 3 11.59 -28.77 44.73
C LEU A 3 10.99 -27.49 44.09
N ARG A 4 10.64 -26.51 44.95
CA ARG A 4 9.90 -25.29 44.57
C ARG A 4 10.53 -23.99 45.07
N ASN A 5 11.75 -24.04 45.61
CA ASN A 5 12.42 -22.88 46.21
C ASN A 5 13.72 -22.43 45.51
N ASP A 6 14.17 -23.08 44.43
CA ASP A 6 15.42 -22.70 43.73
C ASP A 6 15.22 -21.84 42.47
N ILE A 7 14.03 -21.28 42.25
CA ILE A 7 13.76 -20.36 41.12
C ILE A 7 13.88 -18.88 41.54
N HIS A 8 14.13 -18.59 42.82
CA HIS A 8 14.08 -17.23 43.37
C HIS A 8 15.42 -16.47 43.46
N SER A 9 16.52 -16.92 42.84
CA SER A 9 17.79 -16.17 42.94
C SER A 9 18.57 -15.96 41.63
N ALA A 10 17.91 -16.01 40.48
CA ALA A 10 18.57 -15.75 39.18
C ALA A 10 17.80 -14.78 38.27
N PHE A 11 17.02 -13.87 38.85
CA PHE A 11 16.23 -12.86 38.11
C PHE A 11 16.50 -11.41 38.55
N ASP A 12 17.60 -11.17 39.29
CA ASP A 12 17.92 -9.86 39.86
C ASP A 12 19.00 -9.08 39.10
N ASP A 13 19.19 -9.35 37.81
CA ASP A 13 19.95 -8.43 36.96
C ASP A 13 19.42 -8.47 35.52
N ILE A 14 19.18 -7.28 34.95
CA ILE A 14 18.68 -6.99 33.58
C ILE A 14 17.14 -7.10 33.49
N ALA A 15 16.29 -6.08 33.64
CA ALA A 15 16.20 -4.71 33.07
C ALA A 15 14.95 -4.04 33.74
N PRO A 16 14.52 -2.75 33.51
CA PRO A 16 14.84 -1.85 32.40
C PRO A 16 14.99 -0.34 32.76
N SER A 17 15.73 0.41 31.95
CA SER A 17 15.60 1.88 31.95
C SER A 17 15.65 2.39 30.51
N THR A 18 14.47 2.70 29.97
CA THR A 18 14.18 3.78 29.00
C THR A 18 12.71 3.69 28.55
N LEU A 19 11.80 3.90 29.51
CA LEU A 19 10.50 4.49 29.20
C LEU A 19 10.75 5.95 28.80
N GLY A 20 10.90 6.18 27.50
CA GLY A 20 10.87 7.50 26.90
C GLY A 20 9.45 8.04 26.90
N LEU A 21 9.23 9.12 27.66
CA LEU A 21 8.14 10.11 27.54
C LEU A 21 6.72 9.55 27.72
N PRO A 22 6.16 9.66 28.95
CA PRO A 22 5.23 10.78 29.15
C PRO A 22 5.19 11.25 30.61
N GLU A 23 6.13 12.08 31.08
CA GLU A 23 5.96 12.69 32.42
C GLU A 23 6.75 13.98 32.68
N ARG A 24 7.10 14.74 31.62
CA ARG A 24 7.86 15.99 31.74
C ARG A 24 7.09 17.29 31.47
N VAL A 25 5.76 17.29 31.58
CA VAL A 25 4.95 18.51 31.36
C VAL A 25 4.08 18.92 32.54
N LEU A 26 3.94 18.12 33.61
CA LEU A 26 3.02 18.45 34.72
C LEU A 26 3.67 18.99 36.01
N HIS A 27 4.98 19.28 36.02
CA HIS A 27 5.63 19.85 37.21
C HIS A 27 6.40 21.17 37.04
N SER A 28 6.35 21.81 35.87
CA SER A 28 6.99 23.13 35.65
C SER A 28 6.07 24.34 35.85
N ALA A 29 4.83 24.17 36.32
CA ALA A 29 3.87 25.27 36.54
C ALA A 29 3.60 25.64 38.01
N ARG A 30 4.36 25.09 38.97
CA ARG A 30 4.24 25.46 40.39
C ARG A 30 5.60 25.45 41.10
N ALA A 31 6.41 26.48 40.85
CA ALA A 31 7.37 27.05 41.80
C ALA A 31 8.27 28.05 41.07
N ASP A 32 7.91 29.33 41.07
CA ASP A 32 8.86 30.41 41.41
C ASP A 32 8.09 31.72 41.60
N HIS A 33 7.53 31.92 42.79
CA HIS A 33 7.11 33.25 43.22
C HIS A 33 8.30 33.91 43.92
N ARG A 34 9.33 34.26 43.14
CA ARG A 34 10.41 35.13 43.61
C ARG A 34 10.01 36.57 43.36
N SER A 35 9.85 37.30 44.47
CA SER A 35 9.57 38.73 44.49
C SER A 35 10.68 39.50 43.77
N ARG A 36 10.38 39.95 42.55
CA ARG A 36 11.11 41.05 41.93
C ARG A 36 10.44 42.34 42.38
N THR A 37 11.11 43.04 43.29
CA THR A 37 10.86 44.43 43.67
C THR A 37 10.94 45.29 42.40
N ALA A 38 9.80 45.47 41.74
CA ALA A 38 9.66 46.42 40.64
C ALA A 38 9.76 47.82 41.23
N ARG A 39 10.87 48.50 40.94
CA ARG A 39 11.02 49.94 41.14
C ARG A 39 10.00 50.61 40.21
N PHE A 40 8.86 51.02 40.76
CA PHE A 40 7.83 51.75 40.02
C PHE A 40 8.39 53.10 39.56
N VAL A 41 8.86 53.17 38.33
CA VAL A 41 8.93 54.44 37.60
C VAL A 41 7.50 54.77 37.20
N ARG A 42 6.92 55.79 37.85
CA ARG A 42 5.62 56.35 37.47
C ARG A 42 5.76 57.08 36.13
N LEU A 43 5.73 56.34 35.03
CA LEU A 43 5.45 56.89 33.71
C LEU A 43 3.93 57.08 33.61
N ARG A 44 3.48 58.33 33.80
CA ARG A 44 2.19 58.79 33.28
C ARG A 44 2.28 58.75 31.74
N ALA A 45 2.06 57.58 31.16
CA ALA A 45 1.74 57.48 29.75
C ALA A 45 0.30 58.00 29.57
N PRO A 46 0.04 58.88 28.59
CA PRO A 46 -1.32 59.32 28.30
C PRO A 46 -2.17 58.09 27.90
N MET A 47 -3.32 57.90 28.54
CA MET A 47 -4.27 56.79 28.30
C MET A 47 -4.62 56.55 26.82
N SER A 48 -4.39 57.55 25.96
CA SER A 48 -4.52 57.48 24.50
C SER A 48 -3.59 56.43 23.85
N LEU A 49 -2.36 56.27 24.34
CA LEU A 49 -1.36 55.38 23.71
C LEU A 49 -1.67 53.89 23.96
N VAL A 50 -2.31 53.57 25.09
CA VAL A 50 -2.74 52.20 25.45
C VAL A 50 -3.94 51.76 24.60
N ALA A 51 -4.85 52.69 24.28
CA ALA A 51 -5.99 52.39 23.42
C ALA A 51 -5.56 52.08 21.98
N VAL A 52 -4.58 52.83 21.46
CA VAL A 52 -4.04 52.62 20.11
C VAL A 52 -3.30 51.29 19.99
N THR A 53 -2.51 50.91 20.99
CA THR A 53 -1.81 49.60 20.97
C THR A 53 -2.77 48.43 21.09
N LEU A 54 -3.85 48.54 21.88
CA LEU A 54 -4.91 47.53 21.94
C LEU A 54 -5.65 47.39 20.61
N LEU A 55 -5.96 48.49 19.92
CA LEU A 55 -6.57 48.48 18.59
C LEU A 55 -5.65 47.81 17.55
N ILE A 56 -4.36 48.14 17.55
CA ILE A 56 -3.39 47.51 16.64
C ILE A 56 -3.26 46.01 16.93
N ALA A 57 -3.24 45.60 18.20
CA ALA A 57 -3.19 44.19 18.58
C ALA A 57 -4.45 43.42 18.19
N LEU A 58 -5.64 44.04 18.31
CA LEU A 58 -6.91 43.44 17.89
C LEU A 58 -6.97 43.28 16.36
N VAL A 59 -6.57 44.30 15.61
CA VAL A 59 -6.52 44.25 14.14
C VAL A 59 -5.49 43.21 13.66
N ALA A 60 -4.31 43.16 14.27
CA ALA A 60 -3.31 42.13 13.97
C ALA A 60 -3.81 40.71 14.33
N GLY A 61 -4.50 40.55 15.47
CA GLY A 61 -5.09 39.27 15.87
C GLY A 61 -6.19 38.77 14.93
N VAL A 62 -7.03 39.68 14.40
CA VAL A 62 -8.07 39.34 13.42
C VAL A 62 -7.47 38.95 12.07
N LEU A 63 -6.43 39.67 11.61
CA LEU A 63 -5.78 39.37 10.33
C LEU A 63 -4.97 38.07 10.38
N ILE A 64 -4.26 37.78 11.47
CA ILE A 64 -3.48 36.55 11.61
C ILE A 64 -4.39 35.35 11.92
N GLY A 65 -5.46 35.53 12.70
CA GLY A 65 -6.42 34.46 13.03
C GLY A 65 -7.23 33.97 11.83
N GLY A 66 -7.56 34.85 10.88
CA GLY A 66 -8.31 34.49 9.66
C GLY A 66 -7.52 33.54 8.74
N HIS A 67 -6.23 33.80 8.54
CA HIS A 67 -5.37 32.93 7.72
C HIS A 67 -5.12 31.56 8.36
N VAL A 68 -4.94 31.53 9.69
CA VAL A 68 -4.75 30.26 10.42
C VAL A 68 -6.01 29.39 10.38
N LEU A 69 -7.21 30.00 10.44
CA LEU A 69 -8.48 29.26 10.32
C LEU A 69 -8.73 28.72 8.90
N GLN A 70 -8.31 29.46 7.87
CA GLN A 70 -8.38 28.99 6.48
C GLN A 70 -7.43 27.82 6.24
N ASP A 71 -6.19 27.89 6.74
CA ASP A 71 -5.20 26.81 6.64
C ASP A 71 -5.59 25.57 7.45
N TRP A 72 -6.26 25.74 8.59
CA TRP A 72 -6.76 24.61 9.37
C TRP A 72 -7.87 23.87 8.62
N ASN A 73 -8.78 24.60 7.96
CA ASN A 73 -9.85 23.99 7.19
C ASN A 73 -9.32 23.25 5.94
N THR A 74 -8.29 23.75 5.26
CA THR A 74 -7.70 23.04 4.12
C THR A 74 -7.02 21.74 4.55
N LEU A 75 -6.29 21.73 5.66
CA LEU A 75 -5.66 20.52 6.21
C LEU A 75 -6.69 19.49 6.71
N ARG A 76 -7.77 19.94 7.35
CA ARG A 76 -8.86 19.05 7.80
C ARG A 76 -9.63 18.45 6.63
N ASN A 77 -9.88 19.23 5.59
CA ASN A 77 -10.56 18.75 4.39
C ASN A 77 -9.68 17.82 3.56
N ALA A 78 -8.37 18.09 3.46
CA ALA A 78 -7.41 17.21 2.78
C ALA A 78 -7.26 15.86 3.50
N SER A 79 -7.20 15.86 4.83
CA SER A 79 -7.13 14.60 5.60
C SER A 79 -8.41 13.78 5.50
N GLN A 80 -9.59 14.40 5.53
CA GLN A 80 -10.86 13.69 5.31
C GLN A 80 -10.98 13.14 3.88
N GLY A 81 -10.58 13.89 2.85
CA GLY A 81 -10.60 13.43 1.46
C GLY A 81 -9.69 12.22 1.22
N ASN A 82 -8.46 12.25 1.75
CA ASN A 82 -7.53 11.12 1.65
C ASN A 82 -7.99 9.89 2.44
N GLN A 83 -8.66 10.07 3.58
CA GLN A 83 -9.22 8.95 4.33
C GLN A 83 -10.42 8.32 3.63
N LEU A 84 -11.32 9.13 3.06
CA LEU A 84 -12.47 8.64 2.29
C LEU A 84 -12.01 7.83 1.07
N HIS A 85 -11.02 8.35 0.32
CA HIS A 85 -10.49 7.64 -0.84
C HIS A 85 -9.81 6.31 -0.48
N LYS A 86 -9.14 6.25 0.69
CA LYS A 86 -8.52 5.01 1.20
C LYS A 86 -9.57 4.01 1.69
N SER A 87 -10.65 4.46 2.32
CA SER A 87 -11.74 3.58 2.74
C SER A 87 -12.52 3.03 1.54
N ASP A 88 -12.72 3.84 0.51
CA ASP A 88 -13.39 3.43 -0.72
C ASP A 88 -12.56 2.37 -1.47
N PHE A 89 -11.25 2.57 -1.57
CA PHE A 89 -10.34 1.58 -2.15
C PHE A 89 -10.38 0.25 -1.38
N SER A 90 -10.32 0.30 -0.05
CA SER A 90 -10.32 -0.91 0.79
C SER A 90 -11.64 -1.67 0.72
N SER A 91 -12.77 -0.97 0.65
CA SER A 91 -14.09 -1.61 0.53
C SER A 91 -14.29 -2.22 -0.84
N GLN A 92 -13.90 -1.52 -1.91
CA GLN A 92 -13.92 -2.08 -3.26
C GLN A 92 -13.01 -3.30 -3.38
N LEU A 93 -11.79 -3.25 -2.82
CA LEU A 93 -10.87 -4.39 -2.84
C LEU A 93 -11.47 -5.60 -2.13
N ALA A 94 -12.06 -5.41 -0.95
CA ALA A 94 -12.71 -6.51 -0.22
C ALA A 94 -13.87 -7.14 -1.03
N GLU A 95 -14.60 -6.35 -1.83
CA GLU A 95 -15.60 -6.88 -2.74
C GLU A 95 -14.98 -7.72 -3.86
N LEU A 96 -13.83 -7.31 -4.41
CA LEU A 96 -13.11 -8.08 -5.42
C LEU A 96 -12.54 -9.38 -4.84
N GLU A 97 -11.96 -9.34 -3.64
CA GLU A 97 -11.43 -10.51 -2.92
C GLU A 97 -12.53 -11.55 -2.66
N ALA A 98 -13.76 -11.09 -2.37
CA ALA A 98 -14.92 -11.95 -2.16
C ALA A 98 -15.44 -12.61 -3.46
N ARG A 99 -15.04 -12.14 -4.66
CA ARG A 99 -15.45 -12.78 -5.92
C ARG A 99 -14.80 -14.16 -6.04
N PRO A 100 -15.54 -15.20 -6.45
CA PRO A 100 -14.97 -16.53 -6.64
C PRO A 100 -13.98 -16.55 -7.81
N LEU A 101 -12.98 -17.42 -7.72
CA LEU A 101 -12.04 -17.69 -8.80
C LEU A 101 -12.69 -18.63 -9.82
N ASN A 102 -13.21 -18.07 -10.90
CA ASN A 102 -13.91 -18.74 -12.01
C ASN A 102 -12.95 -19.04 -13.17
N LEU A 103 -11.91 -19.84 -12.90
CA LEU A 103 -11.01 -20.35 -13.93
C LEU A 103 -11.37 -21.81 -14.28
N PRO A 104 -11.38 -22.21 -15.56
CA PRO A 104 -11.69 -23.58 -15.94
C PRO A 104 -10.59 -24.55 -15.50
N THR A 105 -10.97 -25.73 -15.02
CA THR A 105 -10.01 -26.83 -14.89
C THR A 105 -10.03 -27.64 -16.17
N LEU A 106 -8.87 -27.78 -16.80
CA LEU A 106 -8.65 -28.53 -18.02
C LEU A 106 -8.10 -29.92 -17.68
N SER A 107 -8.40 -30.91 -18.51
CA SER A 107 -7.73 -32.20 -18.40
C SER A 107 -6.28 -32.08 -18.87
N ALA A 108 -5.43 -33.03 -18.44
CA ALA A 108 -4.00 -33.03 -18.79
C ALA A 108 -3.75 -32.95 -20.30
N PHE A 109 -4.62 -33.58 -21.10
CA PHE A 109 -4.47 -33.68 -22.55
C PHE A 109 -5.20 -32.59 -23.34
N ASP A 110 -6.05 -31.78 -22.70
CA ASP A 110 -6.74 -30.70 -23.39
C ASP A 110 -5.74 -29.65 -23.88
N PRO A 111 -5.92 -29.07 -25.08
CA PRO A 111 -5.09 -27.96 -25.51
C PRO A 111 -5.26 -26.77 -24.55
N CYS A 112 -4.17 -26.03 -24.30
CA CYS A 112 -4.26 -24.80 -23.53
C CYS A 112 -4.89 -23.71 -24.41
N PRO A 113 -6.03 -23.12 -24.02
CA PRO A 113 -6.68 -22.09 -24.82
C PRO A 113 -5.91 -20.78 -24.70
N ALA A 114 -4.82 -20.61 -25.45
CA ALA A 114 -4.06 -19.38 -25.44
C ALA A 114 -4.86 -18.25 -26.12
N ILE A 115 -5.10 -17.15 -25.42
CA ILE A 115 -5.63 -15.93 -26.02
C ILE A 115 -4.46 -15.29 -26.80
N GLY A 116 -4.59 -15.13 -28.11
CA GLY A 116 -3.50 -14.61 -28.95
C GLY A 116 -3.25 -13.11 -28.78
N ARG A 117 -2.20 -12.60 -29.46
CA ARG A 117 -1.80 -11.19 -29.50
C ARG A 117 -3.00 -10.27 -29.74
N ASN A 118 -3.05 -9.20 -28.96
CA ASN A 118 -4.03 -8.15 -29.13
C ASN A 118 -3.61 -7.12 -30.19
N GLN A 119 -4.53 -6.20 -30.52
CA GLN A 119 -4.34 -5.20 -31.58
C GLN A 119 -3.35 -4.08 -31.22
N ILE A 120 -2.99 -3.94 -29.95
CA ILE A 120 -2.10 -2.88 -29.45
C ILE A 120 -0.67 -3.38 -29.22
N GLY A 121 -0.34 -4.58 -29.72
CA GLY A 121 1.01 -5.11 -29.77
C GLY A 121 1.46 -5.87 -28.52
N PHE A 122 0.56 -6.14 -27.56
CA PHE A 122 0.85 -7.00 -26.41
C PHE A 122 0.29 -8.41 -26.60
N ASP A 123 0.91 -9.38 -25.94
CA ASP A 123 0.64 -10.78 -26.22
C ASP A 123 -0.71 -11.28 -25.71
N TYR A 124 -1.22 -10.73 -24.61
CA TYR A 124 -2.42 -11.27 -23.97
C TYR A 124 -3.38 -10.18 -23.47
N GLY A 125 -4.68 -10.49 -23.50
CA GLY A 125 -5.76 -9.63 -23.02
C GLY A 125 -6.70 -9.19 -24.13
N ALA A 126 -7.99 -9.07 -23.80
CA ALA A 126 -9.04 -8.65 -24.72
C ALA A 126 -9.95 -7.56 -24.13
N GLY A 127 -9.93 -7.38 -22.80
CA GLY A 127 -10.65 -6.34 -22.08
C GLY A 127 -9.74 -5.17 -21.69
N PRO A 128 -10.00 -4.54 -20.54
CA PRO A 128 -9.28 -3.33 -20.17
C PRO A 128 -7.87 -3.58 -19.64
N VAL A 129 -7.48 -4.83 -19.35
CA VAL A 129 -6.14 -5.19 -18.88
C VAL A 129 -5.42 -6.06 -19.90
N TYR A 130 -4.18 -5.67 -20.19
CA TYR A 130 -3.28 -6.38 -21.10
C TYR A 130 -2.04 -6.82 -20.34
N VAL A 131 -1.51 -7.98 -20.71
CA VAL A 131 -0.29 -8.50 -20.09
C VAL A 131 0.70 -8.92 -21.15
N ASP A 132 1.95 -8.60 -20.88
CA ASP A 132 3.12 -9.01 -21.64
C ASP A 132 4.23 -9.34 -20.65
N GLY A 133 5.18 -10.16 -21.02
CA GLY A 133 6.23 -10.54 -20.11
C GLY A 133 7.49 -11.05 -20.77
N GLU A 134 8.47 -11.24 -19.91
CA GLU A 134 9.77 -11.75 -20.29
C GLU A 134 10.13 -12.91 -19.37
N LEU A 135 10.91 -13.86 -19.89
CA LEU A 135 11.42 -14.96 -19.07
C LEU A 135 12.23 -14.39 -17.90
N GLY A 136 11.77 -14.70 -16.69
CA GLY A 136 12.51 -14.42 -15.47
C GLY A 136 13.38 -15.61 -15.04
N GLY A 137 13.77 -15.59 -13.77
CA GLY A 137 14.59 -16.63 -13.16
C GLY A 137 13.86 -17.98 -12.98
N LYS A 138 14.65 -19.06 -12.88
CA LYS A 138 14.21 -20.38 -12.41
C LYS A 138 14.89 -20.67 -11.08
N THR A 139 14.16 -21.24 -10.14
CA THR A 139 14.69 -21.66 -8.83
C THR A 139 14.35 -23.13 -8.57
N ALA A 140 14.72 -23.63 -7.38
CA ALA A 140 14.27 -24.94 -6.94
C ALA A 140 12.75 -25.00 -6.73
N TRP A 141 12.12 -23.88 -6.35
CA TRP A 141 10.68 -23.79 -6.12
C TRP A 141 9.89 -23.75 -7.43
N GLY A 142 10.33 -22.98 -8.44
CA GLY A 142 9.53 -22.79 -9.65
C GLY A 142 10.12 -21.92 -10.74
N GLN A 143 9.24 -21.48 -11.63
CA GLN A 143 9.54 -20.58 -12.75
C GLN A 143 8.95 -19.21 -12.46
N TYR A 144 9.70 -18.16 -12.82
CA TYR A 144 9.27 -16.78 -12.69
C TYR A 144 9.30 -16.02 -14.01
N TRP A 145 8.51 -14.97 -14.08
CA TRP A 145 8.47 -14.00 -15.16
C TRP A 145 8.42 -12.61 -14.58
N THR A 146 9.04 -11.68 -15.29
CA THR A 146 8.74 -10.26 -15.14
C THR A 146 7.61 -9.95 -16.11
N VAL A 147 6.46 -9.55 -15.58
CA VAL A 147 5.24 -9.34 -16.36
C VAL A 147 4.80 -7.89 -16.22
N LEU A 148 4.62 -7.25 -17.36
CA LEU A 148 4.06 -5.93 -17.50
C LEU A 148 2.53 -6.03 -17.61
N TYR A 149 1.84 -5.50 -16.62
CA TYR A 149 0.41 -5.27 -16.66
C TYR A 149 0.13 -3.86 -17.16
N LEU A 150 -0.72 -3.75 -18.17
CA LEU A 150 -1.17 -2.48 -18.74
C LEU A 150 -2.68 -2.35 -18.57
N ILE A 151 -3.08 -1.28 -17.90
CA ILE A 151 -4.48 -1.00 -17.61
C ILE A 151 -4.94 0.17 -18.47
N SER A 152 -6.05 -0.03 -19.17
CA SER A 152 -6.63 0.92 -20.11
C SER A 152 -7.01 2.26 -19.44
N PRO A 153 -6.89 3.38 -20.16
CA PRO A 153 -7.39 4.67 -19.68
C PRO A 153 -8.89 4.56 -19.40
N GLY A 154 -9.31 5.01 -18.21
CA GLY A 154 -10.71 4.99 -17.79
C GLY A 154 -11.06 3.87 -16.81
N VAL A 155 -10.16 2.90 -16.58
CA VAL A 155 -10.28 2.03 -15.41
C VAL A 155 -9.87 2.80 -14.16
N SER A 156 -10.68 2.69 -13.10
CA SER A 156 -10.43 3.31 -11.81
C SER A 156 -10.66 2.31 -10.68
N GLY A 157 -9.97 2.50 -9.55
CA GLY A 157 -10.10 1.64 -8.38
C GLY A 157 -9.07 0.50 -8.34
N PRO A 158 -9.24 -0.47 -7.42
CA PRO A 158 -8.38 -1.64 -7.34
C PRO A 158 -8.63 -2.57 -8.53
N VAL A 159 -7.56 -3.17 -9.02
CA VAL A 159 -7.60 -4.31 -9.94
C VAL A 159 -6.93 -5.48 -9.24
N LEU A 160 -7.69 -6.54 -9.01
CA LEU A 160 -7.24 -7.77 -8.36
C LEU A 160 -6.91 -8.81 -9.42
N VAL A 161 -5.73 -9.42 -9.34
CA VAL A 161 -5.32 -10.52 -10.20
C VAL A 161 -5.04 -11.76 -9.35
N ARG A 162 -5.63 -12.88 -9.75
CA ARG A 162 -5.46 -14.20 -9.15
C ARG A 162 -5.27 -15.22 -10.25
N GLY A 163 -4.42 -16.22 -10.04
CA GLY A 163 -4.11 -17.18 -11.10
C GLY A 163 -3.78 -18.57 -10.60
N ARG A 164 -3.88 -19.53 -11.52
CA ARG A 164 -3.52 -20.93 -11.28
C ARG A 164 -3.13 -21.65 -12.55
N ASP A 165 -2.46 -22.78 -12.38
CA ASP A 165 -2.36 -23.84 -13.35
C ASP A 165 -3.77 -24.35 -13.68
N LEU A 166 -4.12 -24.41 -14.96
CA LEU A 166 -5.44 -24.87 -15.38
C LEU A 166 -5.53 -26.40 -15.46
N LYS A 167 -4.39 -27.11 -15.54
CA LYS A 167 -4.34 -28.58 -15.60
C LYS A 167 -3.78 -29.23 -14.34
N GLY A 168 -3.33 -28.42 -13.39
CA GLY A 168 -2.84 -28.85 -12.09
C GLY A 168 -3.39 -27.97 -10.97
N ASP A 169 -2.82 -28.15 -9.77
CA ASP A 169 -3.27 -27.43 -8.56
C ASP A 169 -2.33 -26.27 -8.19
N GLY A 170 -1.32 -25.98 -9.03
CA GLY A 170 -0.35 -24.92 -8.77
C GLY A 170 -0.99 -23.54 -8.81
N MET A 171 -0.82 -22.73 -7.77
CA MET A 171 -1.22 -21.32 -7.80
C MET A 171 -0.16 -20.45 -8.46
N VAL A 172 -0.59 -19.37 -9.11
CA VAL A 172 0.30 -18.28 -9.49
C VAL A 172 0.58 -17.46 -8.23
N VAL A 173 1.85 -17.14 -8.01
CA VAL A 173 2.31 -16.30 -6.89
C VAL A 173 2.88 -15.00 -7.42
N PHE A 174 2.81 -13.96 -6.60
CA PHE A 174 3.32 -12.63 -6.88
C PHE A 174 4.32 -12.22 -5.80
N ILE A 175 5.32 -11.43 -6.20
CA ILE A 175 6.38 -10.90 -5.34
C ILE A 175 6.49 -9.39 -5.52
N GLY A 176 6.74 -8.68 -4.42
CA GLY A 176 7.06 -7.25 -4.43
C GLY A 176 5.89 -6.35 -4.02
N ASP A 177 6.01 -5.07 -4.36
CA ASP A 177 5.16 -3.98 -3.84
C ASP A 177 3.67 -4.10 -4.17
N TYR A 178 3.33 -4.87 -5.22
CA TYR A 178 1.95 -5.10 -5.64
C TYR A 178 1.36 -6.43 -5.15
N ALA A 179 2.20 -7.31 -4.61
CA ALA A 179 1.76 -8.60 -4.09
C ALA A 179 0.90 -8.39 -2.83
N SER A 180 -0.25 -9.05 -2.78
CA SER A 180 -1.26 -8.89 -1.73
C SER A 180 -1.82 -10.24 -1.28
N GLY A 181 -2.65 -10.21 -0.24
CA GLY A 181 -3.25 -11.40 0.35
C GLY A 181 -2.29 -12.15 1.27
N ALA A 182 -2.69 -13.37 1.63
CA ALA A 182 -1.94 -14.23 2.53
C ALA A 182 -0.59 -14.64 1.94
N VAL A 183 0.43 -14.75 2.81
CA VAL A 183 1.72 -15.34 2.44
C VAL A 183 1.53 -16.84 2.27
N VAL A 184 1.85 -17.35 1.09
CA VAL A 184 1.69 -18.77 0.70
C VAL A 184 3.02 -19.50 0.54
N GLY A 185 4.13 -18.79 0.68
CA GLY A 185 5.47 -19.34 0.60
C GLY A 185 6.52 -18.24 0.54
N THR A 186 7.75 -18.63 0.27
CA THR A 186 8.87 -17.69 0.07
C THR A 186 9.84 -18.25 -0.97
N ASP A 187 10.46 -17.36 -1.75
CA ASP A 187 11.59 -17.69 -2.63
C ASP A 187 12.33 -16.40 -3.07
N GLY A 188 13.50 -16.54 -3.70
CA GLY A 188 14.35 -15.42 -4.10
C GLY A 188 14.78 -15.44 -5.57
N PRO A 189 13.87 -15.39 -6.56
CA PRO A 189 14.23 -15.42 -7.98
C PRO A 189 14.98 -14.18 -8.48
N ALA A 190 14.88 -13.06 -7.75
CA ALA A 190 15.46 -11.76 -8.12
C ALA A 190 16.36 -11.17 -7.03
N GLY A 191 16.82 -11.99 -6.07
CA GLY A 191 17.67 -11.52 -4.96
C GLY A 191 17.32 -12.18 -3.61
N PRO A 192 17.19 -11.41 -2.51
CA PRO A 192 16.85 -11.95 -1.20
C PRO A 192 15.54 -12.75 -1.21
N ILE A 193 15.42 -13.69 -0.28
CA ILE A 193 14.18 -14.42 -0.05
C ILE A 193 13.05 -13.43 0.18
N SER A 194 12.03 -13.53 -0.65
CA SER A 194 10.84 -12.68 -0.66
C SER A 194 9.59 -13.52 -0.43
N GLU A 195 8.55 -12.91 0.09
CA GLU A 195 7.27 -13.59 0.33
C GLU A 195 6.52 -13.80 -0.99
N HIS A 196 6.04 -15.02 -1.20
CA HIS A 196 5.03 -15.33 -2.20
C HIS A 196 3.66 -14.98 -1.65
N ARG A 197 2.88 -14.25 -2.44
CA ARG A 197 1.47 -14.01 -2.13
C ARG A 197 0.61 -14.44 -3.30
N ALA A 198 -0.61 -14.91 -3.02
CA ALA A 198 -1.49 -15.50 -4.03
C ALA A 198 -2.26 -14.46 -4.86
N GLU A 199 -2.18 -13.18 -4.48
CA GLU A 199 -2.94 -12.11 -5.11
C GLU A 199 -2.02 -10.97 -5.52
N LEU A 200 -2.43 -10.25 -6.56
CA LEU A 200 -1.80 -9.03 -7.03
C LEU A 200 -2.86 -7.93 -7.02
N VAL A 201 -2.54 -6.79 -6.43
CA VAL A 201 -3.44 -5.64 -6.36
C VAL A 201 -2.78 -4.44 -7.02
N LEU A 202 -3.37 -4.00 -8.13
CA LEU A 202 -2.93 -2.83 -8.88
C LEU A 202 -3.89 -1.68 -8.64
N ARG A 203 -3.38 -0.46 -8.47
CA ARG A 203 -4.19 0.76 -8.35
C ARG A 203 -4.19 1.48 -9.69
N ALA A 204 -5.24 1.30 -10.49
CA ALA A 204 -5.29 1.77 -11.88
C ALA A 204 -5.04 3.28 -12.05
N GLY A 205 -5.37 4.11 -11.05
CA GLY A 205 -5.17 5.57 -11.07
C GLY A 205 -3.83 6.07 -10.53
N ASP A 206 -2.94 5.19 -10.08
CA ASP A 206 -1.66 5.54 -9.45
C ASP A 206 -0.53 4.63 -9.97
N PRO A 207 -0.24 4.65 -11.28
CA PRO A 207 0.86 3.86 -11.83
C PRO A 207 2.19 4.38 -11.29
N ARG A 208 3.00 3.49 -10.72
CA ARG A 208 4.30 3.83 -10.16
C ARG A 208 5.34 3.95 -11.29
N SER A 209 5.21 5.01 -12.08
CA SER A 209 6.11 5.51 -13.15
C SER A 209 7.14 4.54 -13.75
N GLY A 210 6.99 4.15 -15.03
CA GLY A 210 8.07 3.55 -15.82
C GLY A 210 7.68 2.88 -17.16
N GLY A 211 7.33 3.66 -18.20
CA GLY A 211 7.24 3.24 -19.62
C GLY A 211 6.01 2.39 -20.00
N ALA A 212 5.48 2.36 -21.24
CA ALA A 212 5.70 3.11 -22.47
C ALA A 212 4.36 3.27 -23.22
N SER A 213 3.50 4.17 -22.75
CA SER A 213 2.35 4.73 -23.48
C SER A 213 1.72 5.76 -22.56
N THR A 214 1.58 7.01 -23.00
CA THR A 214 1.01 8.09 -22.19
C THR A 214 -0.47 7.90 -21.85
N ALA A 215 -1.10 6.81 -22.32
CA ALA A 215 -2.51 6.51 -22.10
C ALA A 215 -2.78 5.35 -21.13
N PHE A 216 -1.84 4.42 -20.92
CA PHE A 216 -2.07 3.22 -20.09
C PHE A 216 -1.34 3.32 -18.75
N GLY A 217 -1.97 2.82 -17.68
CA GLY A 217 -1.28 2.59 -16.42
C GLY A 217 -0.42 1.35 -16.53
N SER A 218 0.89 1.46 -16.29
CA SER A 218 1.85 0.36 -16.40
C SER A 218 2.35 -0.12 -15.03
N PHE A 219 2.43 -1.44 -14.86
CA PHE A 219 2.86 -2.09 -13.63
C PHE A 219 3.75 -3.28 -13.96
N GLU A 220 5.02 -3.21 -13.60
CA GLU A 220 5.95 -4.33 -13.70
C GLU A 220 5.86 -5.21 -12.44
N VAL A 221 5.63 -6.50 -12.63
CA VAL A 221 5.31 -7.45 -11.57
C VAL A 221 6.16 -8.71 -11.73
N ILE A 222 6.74 -9.18 -10.63
CA ILE A 222 7.33 -10.52 -10.59
C ILE A 222 6.22 -11.51 -10.23
N GLN A 223 5.97 -12.45 -11.13
CA GLN A 223 5.02 -13.54 -10.90
C GLN A 223 5.68 -14.89 -11.16
N GLY A 224 5.24 -15.92 -10.46
CA GLY A 224 5.80 -17.25 -10.57
C GLY A 224 4.78 -18.35 -10.43
N ILE A 225 5.20 -19.54 -10.80
CA ILE A 225 4.42 -20.77 -10.65
C ILE A 225 5.34 -21.90 -10.21
N ALA A 226 4.81 -22.78 -9.36
CA ALA A 226 5.59 -23.87 -8.80
C ALA A 226 6.14 -24.81 -9.88
N ARG A 227 7.27 -25.44 -9.56
CA ARG A 227 7.91 -26.43 -10.42
C ARG A 227 6.95 -27.59 -10.69
N GLY A 228 6.95 -28.07 -11.94
CA GLY A 228 6.05 -29.15 -12.37
C GLY A 228 4.69 -28.65 -12.85
N TRP A 229 4.48 -27.33 -12.99
CA TRP A 229 3.31 -26.77 -13.66
C TRP A 229 3.16 -27.30 -15.09
N SER A 230 1.92 -27.33 -15.56
CA SER A 230 1.49 -28.05 -16.76
C SER A 230 1.85 -27.39 -18.09
N GLY A 231 2.40 -26.18 -18.07
CA GLY A 231 2.52 -25.36 -19.28
C GLY A 231 1.22 -24.64 -19.66
N CYS A 232 0.19 -24.61 -18.80
CA CYS A 232 -1.06 -23.90 -19.06
C CYS A 232 -1.54 -23.17 -17.81
N LEU A 233 -1.56 -21.85 -17.86
CA LEU A 233 -1.97 -21.02 -16.73
C LEU A 233 -3.15 -20.14 -17.11
N GLY A 234 -4.00 -19.83 -16.13
CA GLY A 234 -5.04 -18.83 -16.26
C GLY A 234 -4.92 -17.79 -15.17
N LEU A 235 -5.22 -16.55 -15.54
CA LEU A 235 -5.37 -15.40 -14.67
C LEU A 235 -6.83 -14.97 -14.74
N GLN A 236 -7.44 -14.72 -13.58
CA GLN A 236 -8.66 -13.93 -13.46
C GLN A 236 -8.27 -12.53 -13.00
N ILE A 237 -8.77 -11.53 -13.71
CA ILE A 237 -8.52 -10.12 -13.48
C ILE A 237 -9.86 -9.48 -13.18
N ASP A 238 -10.03 -9.04 -11.94
CA ASP A 238 -11.25 -8.43 -11.44
C ASP A 238 -11.01 -6.93 -11.22
N GLY A 239 -11.88 -6.09 -11.75
CA GLY A 239 -12.01 -4.68 -11.38
C GLY A 239 -13.42 -4.39 -10.88
N PRO A 240 -13.71 -3.17 -10.39
CA PRO A 240 -15.00 -2.86 -9.79
C PRO A 240 -16.16 -3.13 -10.75
N THR A 241 -15.97 -2.85 -12.05
CA THR A 241 -17.00 -2.93 -13.09
C THR A 241 -16.76 -4.03 -14.12
N PHE A 242 -15.71 -4.84 -13.98
CA PHE A 242 -15.38 -5.87 -14.96
C PHE A 242 -14.74 -7.10 -14.31
N THR A 243 -14.81 -8.21 -15.03
CA THR A 243 -14.02 -9.42 -14.79
C THR A 243 -13.59 -9.94 -16.15
N GLU A 244 -12.31 -10.26 -16.32
CA GLU A 244 -11.81 -10.93 -17.51
C GLU A 244 -10.86 -12.07 -17.12
N THR A 245 -10.66 -13.00 -18.05
CA THR A 245 -9.73 -14.12 -17.87
C THR A 245 -8.71 -14.14 -18.98
N ILE A 246 -7.45 -14.33 -18.63
CA ILE A 246 -6.36 -14.53 -19.57
C ILE A 246 -5.86 -15.95 -19.41
N THR A 247 -5.69 -16.67 -20.52
CA THR A 247 -5.06 -17.99 -20.51
C THR A 247 -3.87 -17.99 -21.46
N THR A 248 -2.76 -18.56 -21.02
CA THR A 248 -1.53 -18.64 -21.81
C THR A 248 -0.68 -19.86 -21.46
N THR A 249 0.18 -20.25 -22.40
CA THR A 249 1.24 -21.25 -22.22
C THR A 249 2.57 -20.65 -21.77
N SER A 250 2.73 -19.33 -21.88
CA SER A 250 3.91 -18.59 -21.42
C SER A 250 3.65 -17.09 -21.48
N PHE A 251 4.27 -16.29 -20.62
CA PHE A 251 4.18 -14.83 -20.73
C PHE A 251 5.22 -14.22 -21.66
N VAL A 252 5.81 -14.98 -22.58
CA VAL A 252 6.96 -14.55 -23.38
C VAL A 252 6.51 -14.24 -24.79
N SER A 253 6.91 -13.08 -25.30
CA SER A 253 6.76 -12.75 -26.71
C SER A 253 7.66 -13.62 -27.58
N SER A 254 7.04 -14.36 -28.51
CA SER A 254 7.71 -15.14 -29.55
C SER A 254 8.28 -14.27 -30.66
#